data_AF-A0A9D4DUM8-F1
#
_entry.id   AF-A0A9D4DUM8-F1
#
_cell.length_a   1.000
_cell.length_b   1.000
_cell.length_c   1.000
_cell.angle_alpha   90.00
_cell.angle_beta   90.00
_cell.angle_gamma   90.00
#
_symmetry.space_group_name_H-M   'P 1'
#
loop_
_entity.id
_entity.type
_entity.pdbx_description
1 polymer ?
#
loop_
_entity_poly.entity_id
_entity_poly.type
_entity_poly.pdbx_seq_one_letter_code
_entity_poly.pdbx_strand_id
1 'polypeptide(L)'
;MRQPKTYGDHLTLVALSRELNCQFLILNSEGIDHTRLVSIDGEYAEDIACFTLGYFPENIGEHYVSLGLEESYKQRLLRTFHNETGSSVTETDIRMHEIETEDQSRQNEDDNTNESAHSINQ
;
A
#
# COMPACT_ATOMS: atom_id res chain seq x y z
N MET A 1 -0.26 24.57 -13.81
CA MET A 1 -0.14 24.61 -15.28
C MET A 1 -0.86 23.40 -15.84
N ARG A 2 -1.82 23.54 -16.78
CA ARG A 2 -2.57 22.39 -17.32
C ARG A 2 -2.29 22.27 -18.82
N GLN A 3 -1.24 21.53 -19.17
CA GLN A 3 -1.01 21.08 -20.54
C GLN A 3 -1.42 19.60 -20.62
N PRO A 4 -2.24 19.19 -21.59
CA PRO A 4 -2.51 17.77 -21.81
C PRO A 4 -1.17 17.04 -21.99
N LYS A 5 -0.95 15.96 -21.23
CA LYS A 5 0.29 15.14 -21.16
C LYS A 5 1.41 15.64 -20.24
N THR A 6 1.17 16.63 -19.38
CA THR A 6 2.09 16.93 -18.26
C THR A 6 1.63 16.14 -17.03
N TYR A 7 2.52 15.31 -16.48
CA TYR A 7 2.30 14.64 -15.21
C TYR A 7 2.54 15.64 -14.07
N GLY A 8 1.77 15.51 -12.99
CA GLY A 8 2.04 16.24 -11.76
C GLY A 8 3.30 15.70 -11.08
N ASP A 9 4.02 16.56 -10.41
CA ASP A 9 5.24 16.28 -9.65
C ASP A 9 5.02 16.51 -8.14
N HIS A 10 6.08 16.38 -7.35
CA HIS A 10 6.06 16.66 -5.92
C HIS A 10 5.56 18.09 -5.60
N LEU A 11 5.91 19.09 -6.40
CA LEU A 11 5.40 20.46 -6.24
C LEU A 11 3.89 20.53 -6.43
N THR A 12 3.36 19.73 -7.36
CA THR A 12 1.93 19.59 -7.57
C THR A 12 1.23 18.98 -6.35
N LEU A 13 1.82 17.96 -5.72
CA LEU A 13 1.29 17.37 -4.48
C LEU A 13 1.28 18.37 -3.31
N VAL A 14 2.33 19.19 -3.18
CA VAL A 14 2.40 20.27 -2.19
C VAL A 14 1.37 21.36 -2.45
N ALA A 15 1.09 21.68 -3.72
CA ALA A 15 0.01 22.60 -4.06
C ALA A 15 -1.36 22.03 -3.69
N LEU A 16 -1.59 20.75 -4.00
CA LEU A 16 -2.84 20.04 -3.69
C LEU A 16 -3.07 19.88 -2.19
N SER A 17 -2.02 19.60 -1.40
CA SER A 17 -2.14 19.47 0.06
C SER A 17 -2.67 20.77 0.69
N ARG A 18 -2.21 21.91 0.18
CA ARG A 18 -2.67 23.25 0.60
C ARG A 18 -4.05 23.61 0.07
N GLU A 19 -4.32 23.33 -1.21
CA GLU A 19 -5.59 23.69 -1.85
C GLU A 19 -6.77 22.88 -1.31
N LEU A 20 -6.57 21.59 -1.04
CA LEU A 20 -7.61 20.65 -0.61
C LEU A 20 -7.59 20.35 0.88
N ASN A 21 -6.67 20.96 1.64
CA ASN A 21 -6.44 20.67 3.06
C ASN A 21 -6.34 19.15 3.32
N CYS A 22 -5.38 18.52 2.65
CA CYS A 22 -5.15 17.08 2.74
C CYS A 22 -3.65 16.77 2.83
N GLN A 23 -3.32 15.51 3.10
CA GLN A 23 -1.97 15.00 3.20
C GLN A 23 -1.75 13.82 2.25
N PHE A 24 -0.51 13.60 1.84
CA PHE A 24 -0.13 12.45 1.03
C PHE A 24 1.03 11.69 1.69
N LEU A 25 0.81 10.40 1.96
CA LEU A 25 1.86 9.45 2.32
C LEU A 25 2.37 8.79 1.04
N ILE A 26 3.61 9.09 0.67
CA ILE A 26 4.24 8.60 -0.55
C ILE A 26 5.15 7.43 -0.20
N LEU A 27 4.77 6.22 -0.60
CA LEU A 27 5.59 5.02 -0.50
C LEU A 27 6.52 4.91 -1.70
N ASN A 28 7.79 4.65 -1.46
CA ASN A 28 8.76 4.41 -2.52
C ASN A 28 9.03 2.90 -2.62
N SER A 29 9.17 2.39 -3.84
CA SER A 29 9.60 1.02 -4.11
C SER A 29 10.97 0.67 -3.52
N GLU A 30 11.82 1.67 -3.24
CA GLU A 30 13.13 1.50 -2.61
C GLU A 30 13.05 1.21 -1.10
N GLY A 31 11.86 1.29 -0.49
CA GLY A 31 11.63 0.94 0.91
C GLY A 31 11.17 2.11 1.78
N ILE A 32 10.97 1.80 3.07
CA ILE A 32 10.37 2.70 4.07
C ILE A 32 11.19 3.97 4.33
N ASP A 33 12.52 3.89 4.29
CA ASP A 33 13.40 5.06 4.50
C ASP A 33 13.23 6.13 3.40
N HIS A 34 12.70 5.71 2.27
CA HIS A 34 12.40 6.55 1.12
C HIS A 34 10.93 6.99 1.09
N THR A 35 10.13 6.62 2.09
CA THR A 35 8.77 7.12 2.28
C THR A 35 8.80 8.62 2.63
N ARG A 36 7.84 9.37 2.12
CA ARG A 36 7.73 10.81 2.35
C ARG A 36 6.30 11.18 2.74
N LEU A 37 6.18 12.13 3.64
CA LEU A 37 4.93 12.81 3.92
C LEU A 37 4.90 14.15 3.21
N VAL A 38 3.82 14.42 2.48
CA VAL A 38 3.51 15.74 1.93
C VAL A 38 2.30 16.27 2.69
N SER A 39 2.55 17.25 3.55
CA SER A 39 1.53 18.00 4.28
C SER A 39 1.80 19.51 4.14
N ILE A 40 0.96 20.35 4.75
CA ILE A 40 1.05 21.81 4.61
C ILE A 40 2.30 22.36 5.32
N ASP A 41 2.62 21.79 6.49
CA ASP A 41 3.67 22.18 7.42
C ASP A 41 4.82 21.15 7.50
N GLY A 42 4.68 20.01 6.83
CA GLY A 42 5.68 18.93 6.85
C GLY A 42 5.50 17.93 7.99
N GLU A 43 4.47 18.09 8.82
CA GLU A 43 4.15 17.17 9.91
C GLU A 43 2.85 16.41 9.64
N TYR A 44 2.68 15.26 10.29
CA TYR A 44 1.45 14.48 10.19
C TYR A 44 0.40 14.99 11.17
N ALA A 45 -0.75 15.38 10.63
CA ALA A 45 -1.93 15.75 11.41
C ALA A 45 -3.02 14.66 11.32
N GLU A 46 -3.44 14.10 12.45
CA GLU A 46 -4.43 13.00 12.50
C GLU A 46 -5.82 13.41 12.03
N ASP A 47 -6.17 14.69 12.20
CA ASP A 47 -7.48 15.27 11.85
C ASP A 47 -7.59 15.64 10.36
N ILE A 48 -6.49 15.57 9.61
CA ILE A 48 -6.45 15.90 8.18
C ILE A 48 -6.43 14.61 7.35
N ALA A 49 -7.30 14.53 6.34
CA ALA A 49 -7.37 13.38 5.44
C ALA A 49 -6.01 13.08 4.77
N CYS A 50 -5.52 11.85 4.94
CA CYS A 50 -4.25 11.40 4.37
C CYS A 50 -4.46 10.30 3.31
N PHE A 51 -4.09 10.61 2.07
CA PHE A 51 -4.09 9.68 0.94
C PHE A 51 -2.75 8.94 0.85
N THR A 52 -2.76 7.70 0.37
CA THR A 52 -1.52 6.94 0.14
C THR A 52 -1.24 6.82 -1.35
N LEU A 53 -0.02 7.19 -1.75
CA LEU A 53 0.47 7.06 -3.11
C LEU A 53 1.71 6.17 -3.14
N GLY A 54 1.86 5.36 -4.17
CA GLY A 54 3.11 4.69 -4.52
C GLY A 54 3.87 5.52 -5.54
N TYR A 55 5.18 5.65 -5.37
CA TYR A 55 6.08 6.35 -6.27
C TYR A 55 6.96 5.36 -7.04
N PHE A 56 6.92 5.46 -8.37
CA PHE A 56 7.75 4.68 -9.28
C PHE A 56 8.61 5.63 -10.11
N PRO A 57 9.95 5.59 -9.97
CA PRO A 57 10.84 6.37 -10.82
C PRO A 57 10.93 5.72 -12.20
N GLU A 58 10.00 6.06 -13.08
CA GLU A 58 10.12 5.78 -14.50
C GLU A 58 10.93 6.93 -15.10
N ASN A 59 12.06 6.66 -15.76
CA ASN A 59 13.07 7.63 -16.24
C ASN A 59 12.58 8.79 -17.16
N ILE A 60 11.28 9.08 -17.20
CA ILE A 60 10.55 10.04 -18.00
C ILE A 60 9.62 10.93 -17.14
N GLY A 61 9.56 10.74 -15.81
CA GLY A 61 8.76 11.57 -14.90
C GLY A 61 8.47 10.91 -13.56
N GLU A 62 7.75 11.62 -12.70
CA GLU A 62 7.25 11.05 -11.44
C GLU A 62 5.94 10.30 -11.70
N HIS A 63 5.95 8.98 -11.54
CA HIS A 63 4.74 8.17 -11.67
C HIS A 63 4.19 7.86 -10.27
N TYR A 64 2.99 8.37 -9.99
CA TYR A 64 2.26 8.11 -8.76
C TYR A 64 1.05 7.21 -9.01
N VAL A 65 0.86 6.20 -8.16
CA VAL A 65 -0.32 5.33 -8.16
C VAL A 65 -1.04 5.39 -6.82
N SER A 66 -2.37 5.28 -6.81
CA SER A 66 -3.12 5.20 -5.56
C SER A 66 -2.94 3.82 -4.92
N LEU A 67 -2.65 3.78 -3.63
CA LEU A 67 -2.48 2.54 -2.88
C LEU A 67 -3.53 2.42 -1.77
N GLY A 68 -4.13 1.24 -1.65
CA GLY A 68 -4.82 0.83 -0.44
C GLY A 68 -3.82 0.21 0.51
N LEU A 69 -3.70 0.75 1.73
CA LEU A 69 -2.92 0.13 2.80
C LEU A 69 -3.85 -0.40 3.88
N GLU A 70 -3.40 -1.46 4.55
CA GLU A 70 -3.96 -1.83 5.82
C GLU A 70 -3.78 -0.68 6.82
N GLU A 71 -4.82 -0.38 7.59
CA GLU A 71 -4.82 0.77 8.50
C GLU A 71 -3.71 0.65 9.56
N SER A 72 -3.46 -0.55 10.09
CA SER A 72 -2.40 -0.78 11.09
C SER A 72 -1.01 -0.43 10.55
N TYR A 73 -0.73 -0.84 9.30
CA TYR A 73 0.52 -0.55 8.60
C TYR A 73 0.67 0.93 8.32
N LYS A 74 -0.40 1.58 7.83
CA LYS A 74 -0.44 3.02 7.59
C LYS A 74 -0.14 3.81 8.86
N GLN A 75 -0.78 3.47 9.98
CA GLN A 75 -0.56 4.13 11.27
C GLN A 75 0.88 3.96 11.76
N ARG A 76 1.49 2.79 11.56
CA ARG A 76 2.90 2.55 11.90
C ARG A 76 3.85 3.45 11.10
N LEU A 77 3.58 3.65 9.81
CA LEU A 77 4.35 4.58 8.98
C LEU A 77 4.16 6.02 9.43
N LEU A 78 2.93 6.44 9.69
CA LEU A 78 2.65 7.83 10.04
C LEU A 78 3.27 8.25 11.38
N ARG A 79 3.43 7.30 12.31
CA ARG A 79 4.17 7.52 13.56
C ARG A 79 5.60 7.98 13.37
N THR A 80 6.26 7.65 12.25
CA THR A 80 7.63 8.14 11.99
C THR A 80 7.68 9.64 11.67
N PHE A 81 6.53 10.24 11.33
CA PHE A 81 6.39 11.66 11.00
C PHE A 81 5.77 12.47 12.15
N HIS A 82 5.45 11.83 13.26
CA HIS A 82 5.09 12.51 14.50
C HIS A 82 6.39 12.90 15.23
N ASN A 83 6.72 14.18 15.24
CA ASN A 83 7.77 14.71 16.10
C ASN A 83 7.26 14.69 17.55
N GLU A 84 7.60 13.64 18.32
CA GLU A 84 8.03 13.75 19.73
C GLU A 84 8.45 12.37 20.30
N THR A 85 9.77 12.22 20.51
CA THR A 85 10.44 11.33 21.47
C THR A 85 10.13 9.81 21.47
N GLY A 86 11.02 9.03 20.85
CA GLY A 86 11.55 7.85 21.55
C GLY A 86 11.06 6.46 21.16
N SER A 87 10.83 6.16 19.87
CA SER A 87 10.97 4.75 19.45
C SER A 87 11.36 4.64 17.99
N SER A 88 12.61 4.20 17.78
CA SER A 88 13.10 3.78 16.47
C SER A 88 12.32 2.53 16.06
N VAL A 89 11.39 2.67 15.12
CA VAL A 89 10.74 1.51 14.49
C VAL A 89 11.79 0.86 13.60
N THR A 90 12.39 -0.24 14.08
CA THR A 90 13.36 -1.00 13.31
C THR A 90 12.66 -1.94 12.32
N GLU A 91 13.31 -2.13 11.17
CA GLU A 91 12.94 -2.98 10.03
C GLU A 91 12.40 -4.38 10.38
N THR A 92 12.79 -4.91 11.55
CA THR A 92 12.35 -6.20 12.08
C THR A 92 10.84 -6.32 12.29
N ASP A 93 10.15 -5.22 12.62
CA ASP A 93 8.69 -5.24 12.87
C ASP A 93 7.86 -5.32 11.57
N ILE A 94 8.50 -5.12 10.41
CA ILE A 94 7.82 -5.00 9.11
C ILE A 94 7.74 -6.35 8.39
N ARG A 95 8.66 -7.27 8.67
CA ARG A 95 8.80 -8.54 7.92
C ARG A 95 7.75 -9.62 8.19
N MET A 96 6.76 -9.38 9.05
CA MET A 96 5.73 -10.36 9.42
C MET A 96 4.51 -10.39 8.48
N HIS A 97 4.57 -9.76 7.29
CA HIS A 97 3.42 -9.69 6.39
C HIS A 97 3.67 -10.06 4.92
N GLU A 98 4.76 -10.78 4.63
CA GLU A 98 4.97 -11.37 3.31
C GLU A 98 4.91 -12.90 3.36
N ILE A 99 3.95 -13.43 2.59
CA ILE A 99 3.82 -14.79 2.01
C ILE A 99 2.95 -15.79 2.80
N GLU A 100 1.66 -15.84 2.45
CA GLU A 100 0.95 -17.10 2.15
C GLU A 100 -0.05 -16.85 1.00
N THR A 101 0.45 -16.82 -0.23
CA THR A 101 -0.35 -17.13 -1.42
C THR A 101 0.23 -18.39 -2.04
N GLU A 102 -0.16 -19.54 -1.50
CA GLU A 102 -0.03 -20.80 -2.24
C GLU A 102 -1.22 -20.96 -3.19
N ASP A 103 -0.94 -20.62 -4.45
CA ASP A 103 -1.64 -21.18 -5.61
C ASP A 103 -1.35 -22.69 -5.67
N GLN A 104 -2.37 -23.51 -5.41
CA GLN A 104 -2.37 -24.93 -5.79
C GLN A 104 -3.61 -25.24 -6.62
N SER A 105 -3.64 -24.71 -7.84
CA SER A 105 -4.40 -25.29 -8.93
C SER A 105 -3.55 -26.31 -9.68
N ARG A 106 -3.80 -27.62 -9.50
CA ARG A 106 -3.61 -28.69 -10.51
C ARG A 106 -4.05 -30.08 -10.01
N GLN A 107 -5.14 -30.54 -10.63
CA GLN A 107 -5.33 -31.86 -11.26
C GLN A 107 -4.95 -33.13 -10.48
N ASN A 108 -5.95 -33.98 -10.24
CA ASN A 108 -5.88 -35.42 -10.50
C ASN A 108 -7.32 -35.94 -10.72
N GLU A 109 -7.72 -35.99 -12.00
CA GLU A 109 -8.64 -37.02 -12.48
C GLU A 109 -7.79 -38.29 -12.68
N ASP A 110 -8.17 -39.39 -12.04
CA ASP A 110 -8.38 -40.69 -12.69
C ASP A 110 -8.65 -41.80 -11.67
N ASP A 111 -9.87 -42.32 -11.77
CA ASP A 111 -10.22 -43.74 -11.91
C ASP A 111 -9.79 -44.76 -10.82
N ASN A 112 -10.76 -45.22 -10.02
CA ASN A 112 -10.92 -46.67 -9.81
C ASN A 112 -12.29 -47.10 -9.24
N THR A 113 -13.05 -47.74 -10.13
CA THR A 113 -13.99 -48.88 -9.98
C THR A 113 -14.52 -49.37 -8.60
N ASN A 114 -15.85 -49.59 -8.62
CA ASN A 114 -16.59 -50.77 -8.11
C ASN A 114 -16.89 -50.90 -6.59
N GLU A 115 -18.15 -50.76 -6.19
CA GLU A 115 -19.03 -51.91 -5.92
C GLU A 115 -20.45 -51.50 -5.48
N SER A 116 -21.41 -52.18 -6.09
CA SER A 116 -22.86 -52.07 -5.90
C SER A 116 -23.33 -52.66 -4.56
N ALA A 117 -24.23 -51.97 -3.87
CA ALA A 117 -25.42 -52.58 -3.22
C ALA A 117 -26.33 -51.49 -2.62
N HIS A 118 -27.38 -51.12 -3.34
CA HIS A 118 -28.58 -50.50 -2.77
C HIS A 118 -29.71 -51.52 -2.87
N SER A 119 -30.07 -52.14 -1.74
CA SER A 119 -31.26 -52.98 -1.64
C SER A 119 -32.49 -52.12 -1.50
N ILE A 120 -33.44 -52.36 -2.40
CA ILE A 120 -34.73 -51.69 -2.55
C ILE A 120 -35.73 -52.23 -1.52
N ASN A 121 -36.57 -51.34 -0.99
CA ASN A 121 -37.77 -51.59 -0.19
C ASN A 121 -38.68 -52.67 -0.77
N GLN A 122 -39.14 -53.61 0.07
CA GLN A 122 -40.54 -54.04 0.18
C GLN A 122 -40.86 -54.41 1.63
#